data_AF-A0A6I9PUV9-F1
#
_entry.id   AF-A0A6I9PUV9-F1
#
_cell.length_a   1.000
_cell.length_b   1.000
_cell.length_c   1.000
_cell.angle_alpha   90.00
_cell.angle_beta   90.00
_cell.angle_gamma   90.00
#
_symmetry.space_group_name_H-M   'P 1'
#
loop_
_entity.id
_entity.type
_entity.pdbx_description
1 polymer ?
#
loop_
_entity_poly.entity_id
_entity_poly.type
_entity_poly.pdbx_seq_one_letter_code
_entity_poly.pdbx_strand_id
1 'polypeptide(L)'
;MQHVICIKWSADNKYILSGSDEMNIRLWKANAAEKLGVLAPRERQAANYNQKLKEKYQHHPQIKRIANHRHLPKIIYHQTREQRVMKEARRKKERNVRKHSRPGTVPVVSEKEKHVVTVVK
;
A
#
# COMPACT_ATOMS: atom_id res chain seq x y z
N MET A 1 7.97 -17.55 -13.58
CA MET A 1 8.75 -17.22 -12.38
C MET A 1 8.61 -15.72 -12.13
N GLN A 2 7.91 -15.28 -11.09
CA GLN A 2 7.54 -13.86 -10.89
C GLN A 2 7.43 -13.46 -9.40
N HIS A 3 7.99 -14.29 -8.51
CA HIS A 3 7.84 -14.11 -7.08
C HIS A 3 9.01 -13.28 -6.53
N VAL A 4 8.67 -12.21 -5.81
CA VAL A 4 9.64 -11.45 -5.01
C VAL A 4 9.73 -12.14 -3.65
N ILE A 5 10.93 -12.60 -3.31
CA ILE A 5 11.17 -13.37 -2.08
C ILE A 5 11.63 -12.45 -0.96
N CYS A 6 12.52 -11.51 -1.26
CA CYS A 6 13.08 -10.59 -0.28
C CYS A 6 13.13 -9.16 -0.80
N ILE A 7 12.99 -8.22 0.13
CA ILE A 7 13.06 -6.78 -0.13
C ILE A 7 13.94 -6.16 0.95
N LYS A 8 14.88 -5.29 0.54
CA LYS A 8 15.75 -4.52 1.46
C LYS A 8 15.88 -3.07 1.00
N TRP A 9 16.01 -2.18 1.97
CA TRP A 9 16.36 -0.79 1.73
C TRP A 9 17.88 -0.65 1.60
N SER A 10 18.32 0.28 0.74
CA SER A 10 19.69 0.76 0.79
C SER A 10 19.91 1.62 2.04
N ALA A 11 21.16 1.70 2.51
CA ALA A 11 21.51 2.46 3.71
C ALA A 11 21.27 3.98 3.57
N ASP A 12 21.17 4.49 2.34
CA ASP A 12 20.89 5.89 2.03
C ASP A 12 19.39 6.22 1.91
N ASN A 13 18.49 5.26 2.13
CA ASN A 13 17.02 5.39 2.01
C ASN A 13 16.52 5.85 0.62
N LYS A 14 17.36 5.81 -0.43
CA LYS A 14 16.96 6.23 -1.78
C LYS A 14 16.50 5.08 -2.66
N TYR A 15 16.96 3.88 -2.37
CA TYR A 15 16.71 2.72 -3.21
C TYR A 15 16.12 1.54 -2.45
N ILE A 16 15.39 0.72 -3.20
CA ILE A 16 14.81 -0.53 -2.75
C ILE A 16 15.39 -1.64 -3.63
N LEU A 17 15.96 -2.66 -2.99
CA LEU A 17 16.47 -3.87 -3.60
C LEU A 17 15.40 -4.96 -3.51
N SER A 18 15.10 -5.61 -4.63
CA SER A 18 14.21 -6.77 -4.68
C SER A 18 14.96 -8.00 -5.16
N GLY A 19 14.96 -9.08 -4.36
CA GLY A 19 15.43 -10.40 -4.76
C GLY A 19 14.28 -11.23 -5.33
N SER A 20 14.46 -11.68 -6.57
CA SER A 20 13.53 -12.55 -7.29
C SER A 20 13.94 -14.01 -7.18
N ASP A 21 12.98 -14.92 -7.29
CA ASP A 21 13.20 -16.36 -7.47
C ASP A 21 13.98 -16.69 -8.76
N GLU A 22 13.98 -15.77 -9.72
CA GLU A 22 14.78 -15.86 -10.96
C GLU A 22 16.28 -15.56 -10.75
N MET A 23 16.79 -15.64 -9.52
CA MET A 23 18.17 -15.28 -9.14
C MET A 23 18.59 -13.85 -9.52
N ASN A 24 17.62 -12.99 -9.81
CA ASN A 24 17.85 -11.60 -10.17
C ASN A 24 17.67 -10.67 -8.97
N ILE A 25 18.62 -9.76 -8.79
CA ILE A 25 18.49 -8.62 -7.88
C ILE A 25 18.19 -7.38 -8.72
N ARG A 26 17.04 -6.75 -8.47
CA ARG A 26 16.64 -5.51 -9.15
C ARG A 26 16.69 -4.34 -8.17
N LEU A 27 17.18 -3.20 -8.64
CA LEU A 27 17.25 -1.94 -7.89
C LEU A 27 16.16 -0.98 -8.37
N TRP A 28 15.42 -0.41 -7.43
CA TRP A 28 14.34 0.53 -7.68
C TRP A 28 14.60 1.82 -6.92
N LYS A 29 14.19 2.97 -7.46
CA LYS A 29 14.08 4.19 -6.66
C LYS A 29 12.91 4.05 -5.70
N ALA A 30 13.12 4.43 -4.43
CA ALA A 30 12.04 4.49 -3.45
C ALA A 30 10.96 5.50 -3.85
N ASN A 31 11.39 6.67 -4.33
CA ASN A 31 10.53 7.65 -4.96
C ASN A 31 10.76 7.64 -6.48
N ALA A 32 9.79 7.09 -7.23
CA ALA A 32 9.91 6.90 -8.67
C ALA A 32 10.13 8.20 -9.46
N ALA A 33 9.54 9.31 -8.99
CA ALA A 33 9.64 10.62 -9.65
C ALA A 33 10.83 11.45 -9.18
N GLU A 34 11.60 10.97 -8.20
CA GLU A 34 12.74 11.70 -7.67
C GLU A 34 13.91 11.69 -8.67
N LYS A 35 14.43 12.90 -8.93
CA LYS A 35 15.61 13.10 -9.74
C LYS A 35 16.85 12.83 -8.88
N LEU A 36 17.74 11.99 -9.41
CA LEU A 36 19.00 11.64 -8.74
C LEU A 36 20.05 12.72 -9.03
N GLY A 37 21.00 12.86 -8.10
CA GLY A 37 22.10 13.82 -8.20
C GLY A 37 21.82 15.14 -7.48
N VAL A 38 22.73 16.10 -7.68
CA VAL A 38 22.63 17.42 -7.06
C VAL A 38 21.64 18.27 -7.85
N LEU A 39 20.65 18.82 -7.16
CA LEU A 39 19.66 19.72 -7.75
C LEU A 39 20.05 21.17 -7.47
N ALA A 40 19.81 22.04 -8.46
CA ALA A 40 19.92 23.47 -8.24
C ALA A 40 18.94 23.91 -7.14
N PRO A 41 19.28 24.91 -6.30
CA PRO A 41 18.40 25.35 -5.21
C PRO A 41 16.97 25.68 -5.68
N ARG A 42 16.85 26.34 -6.83
CA ARG A 42 15.56 26.68 -7.45
C ARG A 42 14.74 25.44 -7.85
N GLU A 43 15.38 24.43 -8.43
CA GLU A 43 14.73 23.17 -8.82
C GLU A 43 14.25 22.42 -7.57
N ARG A 44 15.08 22.36 -6.53
CA ARG A 44 14.72 21.74 -5.24
C ARG A 44 13.54 22.44 -4.58
N GLN A 45 13.53 23.77 -4.56
CA GLN A 45 12.42 24.56 -4.01
C GLN A 45 11.12 24.32 -4.79
N ALA A 46 11.18 24.29 -6.12
CA ALA A 46 10.02 23.99 -6.96
C ALA A 46 9.46 22.58 -6.69
N ALA A 47 10.33 21.56 -6.56
CA ALA A 47 9.92 20.21 -6.21
C ALA A 47 9.23 20.15 -4.83
N ASN A 48 9.81 20.81 -3.82
CA ASN A 48 9.25 20.89 -2.47
C ASN A 48 7.89 21.61 -2.46
N TYR A 49 7.76 22.70 -3.21
CA TYR A 49 6.50 23.43 -3.33
C TYR A 49 5.41 22.58 -3.99
N ASN A 50 5.73 21.91 -5.09
CA ASN A 50 4.80 21.01 -5.77
C ASN A 50 4.38 19.83 -4.89
N GLN A 51 5.31 19.29 -4.09
CA GLN A 51 5.01 18.22 -3.13
C GLN A 51 4.03 18.70 -2.06
N LYS A 52 4.26 19.87 -1.46
CA LYS A 52 3.33 20.48 -0.50
C LYS A 52 1.95 20.76 -1.09
N LEU A 53 1.87 21.19 -2.36
CA LEU A 53 0.60 21.38 -3.05
C LEU A 53 -0.15 20.06 -3.24
N LYS A 54 0.54 19.00 -3.67
CA LYS A 54 -0.06 17.66 -3.80
C LYS A 54 -0.59 17.15 -2.47
N GLU A 55 0.14 17.37 -1.38
CA GLU A 55 -0.29 17.01 -0.02
C GLU A 55 -1.52 17.81 0.43
N LYS A 56 -1.48 19.15 0.28
CA LYS A 56 -2.61 20.03 0.63
C LYS A 56 -3.89 19.63 -0.10
N TYR A 57 -3.80 19.29 -1.37
CA TYR A 57 -4.96 18.96 -2.21
C TYR A 57 -5.16 17.46 -2.45
N GLN A 58 -4.56 16.59 -1.62
CA GLN A 58 -4.62 15.14 -1.78
C GLN A 58 -6.04 14.56 -1.78
N HIS A 59 -6.97 15.23 -1.10
CA HIS A 59 -8.36 14.79 -0.98
C HIS A 59 -9.25 15.22 -2.13
N HIS A 60 -8.76 16.10 -3.02
CA HIS A 60 -9.52 16.51 -4.20
C HIS A 60 -9.71 15.30 -5.14
N PRO A 61 -10.95 15.00 -5.58
CA PRO A 61 -11.27 13.75 -6.28
C PRO A 61 -10.45 13.55 -7.56
N GLN A 62 -10.19 14.61 -8.32
CA GLN A 62 -9.38 14.52 -9.55
C GLN A 62 -7.91 14.23 -9.24
N ILE A 63 -7.33 14.90 -8.24
CA ILE A 63 -5.93 14.72 -7.85
C ILE A 63 -5.74 13.32 -7.27
N LYS A 64 -6.65 12.91 -6.37
CA LYS A 64 -6.67 11.58 -5.77
C LYS A 64 -6.79 10.48 -6.82
N ARG A 65 -7.63 10.66 -7.85
CA ARG A 65 -7.77 9.70 -8.96
C ARG A 65 -6.46 9.54 -9.72
N ILE A 66 -5.81 10.64 -10.08
CA ILE A 66 -4.55 10.62 -10.84
C ILE A 66 -3.41 10.03 -9.99
N ALA A 67 -3.28 10.47 -8.73
CA ALA A 67 -2.22 10.02 -7.83
C ALA A 67 -2.29 8.50 -7.55
N ASN A 68 -3.50 7.95 -7.44
CA ASN A 68 -3.72 6.52 -7.17
C ASN A 68 -3.75 5.64 -8.41
N HIS A 69 -3.78 6.22 -9.61
CA HIS A 69 -3.85 5.45 -10.84
C HIS A 69 -2.53 4.71 -11.09
N ARG A 70 -2.59 3.38 -11.25
CA ARG A 70 -1.44 2.51 -11.54
C ARG A 70 -1.82 1.50 -12.60
N HIS A 71 -0.91 1.26 -13.56
CA HIS A 71 -1.05 0.18 -14.52
C HIS A 71 -0.56 -1.11 -13.88
N LEU A 72 -1.50 -2.01 -13.58
CA LEU A 72 -1.21 -3.31 -12.97
C LEU A 72 -1.38 -4.42 -14.00
N PRO A 73 -0.57 -5.49 -13.93
CA PRO A 73 -0.83 -6.71 -14.69
C PRO A 73 -2.25 -7.23 -14.46
N LYS A 74 -2.89 -7.74 -15.52
CA LYS A 74 -4.29 -8.18 -15.52
C LYS A 74 -4.59 -9.18 -14.39
N ILE A 75 -3.71 -10.14 -14.17
CA ILE A 75 -3.84 -11.17 -13.13
C ILE A 75 -3.93 -10.52 -11.74
N ILE A 76 -2.99 -9.61 -11.42
CA ILE A 76 -2.96 -8.90 -10.13
C ILE A 76 -4.19 -8.02 -9.95
N TYR A 77 -4.63 -7.34 -11.01
CA TYR A 77 -5.82 -6.50 -10.98
C TYR A 77 -7.08 -7.30 -10.63
N HIS A 78 -7.30 -8.45 -11.28
CA HIS A 78 -8.45 -9.31 -10.99
C HIS A 78 -8.37 -9.91 -9.58
N GLN A 79 -7.23 -10.48 -9.18
CA GLN A 79 -7.05 -11.04 -7.85
C GLN A 79 -7.28 -9.99 -6.75
N THR A 80 -6.77 -8.77 -6.91
CA THR A 80 -6.97 -7.68 -5.94
C THR A 80 -8.44 -7.29 -5.83
N ARG A 81 -9.16 -7.25 -6.96
CA ARG A 81 -10.59 -6.96 -7.01
C ARG A 81 -11.40 -8.05 -6.30
N GLU A 82 -11.12 -9.32 -6.58
CA GLU A 82 -11.77 -10.46 -5.93
C GLU A 82 -11.55 -10.44 -4.41
N GLN A 83 -10.29 -10.26 -3.98
CA GLN A 83 -9.95 -10.15 -2.56
C GLN A 83 -10.70 -9.01 -1.85
N ARG A 84 -10.89 -7.87 -2.53
CA ARG A 84 -11.69 -6.75 -1.99
C ARG A 84 -13.15 -7.16 -1.80
N VAL A 85 -13.76 -7.79 -2.81
CA VAL A 85 -15.15 -8.28 -2.74
C VAL A 85 -15.34 -9.28 -1.60
N MET A 86 -14.43 -10.25 -1.47
CA MET A 86 -14.45 -11.25 -0.39
C MET A 86 -14.34 -10.60 1.00
N LYS A 87 -13.42 -9.63 1.16
CA LYS A 87 -13.26 -8.89 2.44
C LYS A 87 -14.50 -8.07 2.78
N GLU A 88 -15.10 -7.39 1.79
CA GLU A 88 -16.32 -6.61 1.99
C GLU A 88 -17.52 -7.49 2.35
N ALA A 89 -17.68 -8.64 1.68
CA ALA A 89 -18.71 -9.62 2.00
C ALA A 89 -18.56 -10.14 3.44
N ARG A 90 -17.33 -10.47 3.86
CA ARG A 90 -17.03 -10.90 5.24
C ARG A 90 -17.35 -9.80 6.25
N ARG A 91 -16.91 -8.55 6.00
CA ARG A 91 -17.21 -7.40 6.86
C ARG A 91 -18.71 -7.12 6.95
N LYS A 92 -19.45 -7.24 5.85
CA LYS A 92 -20.92 -7.11 5.81
C LYS A 92 -21.58 -8.20 6.65
N LYS A 93 -21.14 -9.46 6.53
CA LYS A 93 -21.63 -10.58 7.35
C LYS A 93 -21.37 -10.34 8.83
N GLU A 94 -20.14 -10.02 9.23
CA GLU A 94 -19.77 -9.72 10.63
C GLU A 94 -20.62 -8.57 11.19
N ARG A 95 -20.82 -7.49 10.43
CA ARG A 95 -21.68 -6.37 10.82
C ARG A 95 -23.14 -6.79 10.97
N ASN A 96 -23.66 -7.60 10.06
CA ASN A 96 -25.04 -8.09 10.15
C ASN A 96 -25.23 -8.96 11.38
N VAL A 97 -24.32 -9.89 11.68
CA VAL A 97 -24.39 -10.70 12.90
C VAL A 97 -24.36 -9.81 14.16
N ARG A 98 -23.48 -8.80 14.21
CA ARG A 98 -23.44 -7.85 15.33
C ARG A 98 -24.75 -7.08 15.53
N LYS A 99 -25.38 -6.62 14.44
CA LYS A 99 -26.64 -5.88 14.51
C LYS A 99 -27.81 -6.73 15.03
N HIS A 100 -27.78 -8.05 14.81
CA HIS A 100 -28.87 -8.96 15.17
C HIS A 100 -28.53 -9.87 16.37
N SER A 101 -27.43 -9.61 17.06
CA SER A 101 -27.06 -10.29 18.31
C SER A 101 -27.29 -9.37 19.50
N ARG A 102 -27.32 -9.95 20.71
CA ARG A 102 -27.42 -9.16 21.94
C ARG A 102 -26.24 -8.18 22.04
N PRO A 103 -26.47 -6.93 22.49
CA PRO A 103 -25.39 -5.96 22.66
C PRO A 103 -24.24 -6.54 23.50
N GLY A 104 -23.02 -6.47 22.99
CA GLY A 104 -21.82 -6.96 23.67
C GLY A 104 -21.45 -8.43 23.42
N THR A 105 -22.31 -9.24 22.80
CA THR A 105 -22.00 -10.67 22.56
C THR A 105 -20.96 -10.89 21.46
N VAL A 106 -20.91 -10.03 20.44
CA VAL A 106 -19.99 -10.17 19.31
C VAL A 106 -18.99 -9.00 19.29
N PRO A 107 -17.75 -9.21 19.78
CA PRO A 107 -16.77 -8.12 19.88
C PRO A 107 -16.26 -7.64 18.52
N VAL A 108 -15.81 -6.38 18.49
CA VAL A 108 -15.08 -5.81 17.36
C VAL A 108 -13.60 -6.14 17.54
N VAL A 109 -13.17 -7.26 16.96
CA VAL A 109 -11.74 -7.60 16.90
C VAL A 109 -11.09 -6.82 15.76
N SER A 110 -10.01 -6.09 16.06
CA SER A 110 -9.28 -5.34 15.04
C SER A 110 -8.61 -6.30 14.05
N GLU A 111 -8.43 -5.89 12.79
CA GLU A 111 -7.75 -6.77 11.82
C GLU A 111 -6.32 -7.10 12.23
N LYS A 112 -5.65 -6.24 13.00
CA LYS A 112 -4.30 -6.50 13.52
C LYS A 112 -4.31 -7.68 14.49
N GLU A 113 -5.22 -7.68 15.47
CA GLU A 113 -5.35 -8.75 16.45
C GLU A 113 -5.78 -10.07 15.81
N LYS A 114 -6.61 -10.04 14.76
CA LYS A 114 -7.04 -11.26 14.03
C LYS A 114 -5.88 -12.07 13.44
N HIS A 115 -4.75 -11.43 13.11
CA HIS A 115 -3.59 -12.11 12.52
C HIS A 115 -2.56 -12.55 13.57
N VAL A 116 -2.71 -12.13 14.82
CA VAL A 116 -1.82 -12.57 15.90
C VAL A 116 -2.33 -13.91 16.41
N VAL A 117 -1.60 -14.98 16.12
CA VAL A 117 -1.87 -16.31 16.68
C VAL A 117 -1.29 -16.33 18.09
N THR A 118 -2.09 -15.97 19.08
CA THR A 118 -1.72 -16.22 20.48
C THR A 118 -1.91 -17.70 20.77
N VAL A 119 -0.82 -18.38 21.12
CA VAL A 119 -0.89 -19.74 21.69
C VAL A 119 -1.58 -19.59 23.05
N VAL A 120 -2.81 -20.09 23.14
CA VAL A 120 -3.52 -20.17 24.42
C VAL A 120 -2.77 -21.21 25.26
N LYS A 121 -2.28 -20.80 26.44
CA LYS A 121 -1.71 -21.70 27.45
C LYS A 121 -2.83 -22.49 28.13
#